data_AF-A0A7C4LHG4-F1
#
_entry.id   AF-A0A7C4LHG4-F1
#
_cell.length_a   1.000
_cell.length_b   1.000
_cell.length_c   1.000
_cell.angle_alpha   90.00
_cell.angle_beta   90.00
_cell.angle_gamma   90.00
#
_symmetry.space_group_name_H-M   'P 1'
#
loop_
_entity.id
_entity.type
_entity.pdbx_description
1 polymer ?
#
loop_
_entity_poly.entity_id
_entity_poly.type
_entity_poly.pdbx_seq_one_letter_code
_entity_poly.pdbx_strand_id
1 'polypeptide(L)'
;QRDIPWIRISKEAFQKGFRLKHYGTVLVAKFKEDFGAIVDKVQVTLITDPEEVEKRIREAREVYRQRDERVMGMTDEDVDVFYSCTLCQSYAPNHVCVVTPERLGLCGAYTWLDCAASHEMDPHGPNQPIKKGETLDPVLGQWRGVNEFVRQASRGNVERVSMYSILQDPQTSCGCFECIVAVLPEANGVMIVNREYLGETPIGMTFSTMAGQIGGGVQMPGFLGIGKLYITSKKFISAEGGIKRVVWMPKELLEEIRPRLERRLAEMGEQDFINKIATEAEAQTIEDLLAHLERVKHPALEMEPLV
;
A
#
# COMPACT_ATOMS: atom_id res chain seq x y z
N GLN A 1 0.23 -10.68 2.16
CA GLN A 1 1.53 -10.97 1.48
C GLN A 1 2.62 -11.07 2.54
N ARG A 2 3.86 -11.42 2.17
CA ARG A 2 5.03 -11.40 3.07
C ARG A 2 4.79 -12.18 4.38
N ASP A 3 4.89 -11.53 5.54
CA ASP A 3 4.66 -12.09 6.88
C ASP A 3 3.24 -11.84 7.44
N ILE A 4 2.36 -11.24 6.64
CA ILE A 4 0.92 -11.08 6.98
C ILE A 4 -0.03 -11.95 6.12
N PRO A 5 0.33 -13.16 5.65
CA PRO A 5 -0.60 -14.01 4.93
C PRO A 5 -1.62 -14.62 5.91
N TRP A 6 -2.86 -14.79 5.44
CA TRP A 6 -3.88 -15.53 6.17
C TRP A 6 -4.38 -16.71 5.32
N ILE A 7 -4.18 -17.93 5.84
CA ILE A 7 -4.51 -19.17 5.13
C ILE A 7 -5.56 -19.94 5.93
N ARG A 8 -6.62 -20.40 5.25
CA ARG A 8 -7.66 -21.27 5.81
C ARG A 8 -7.76 -22.55 4.97
N ILE A 9 -7.90 -23.69 5.64
CA ILE A 9 -8.07 -25.01 5.00
C ILE A 9 -9.47 -25.53 5.37
N SER A 10 -10.25 -25.94 4.37
CA SER A 10 -11.61 -26.44 4.61
C SER A 10 -11.59 -27.86 5.21
N LYS A 11 -12.62 -28.19 5.99
CA LYS A 11 -12.82 -29.55 6.51
C LYS A 11 -12.97 -30.58 5.37
N GLU A 12 -13.61 -30.18 4.28
CA GLU A 12 -13.78 -31.01 3.09
C GLU A 12 -12.43 -31.36 2.43
N ALA A 13 -11.52 -30.39 2.29
CA ALA A 13 -10.19 -30.64 1.73
C ALA A 13 -9.45 -31.69 2.58
N PHE A 14 -9.49 -31.56 3.90
CA PHE A 14 -8.91 -32.54 4.81
C PHE A 14 -9.54 -33.94 4.65
N GLN A 15 -10.87 -34.02 4.57
CA GLN A 15 -11.60 -35.27 4.34
C GLN A 15 -11.25 -35.94 3.01
N LYS A 16 -10.99 -35.15 1.96
CA LYS A 16 -10.49 -35.63 0.65
C LYS A 16 -9.00 -35.99 0.65
N GLY A 17 -8.36 -36.01 1.82
CA GLY A 17 -6.97 -36.45 1.98
C GLY A 17 -5.94 -35.32 1.85
N PHE A 18 -6.33 -34.04 1.85
CA PHE A 18 -5.39 -32.94 1.84
C PHE A 18 -4.42 -33.00 3.03
N ARG A 19 -3.14 -32.72 2.77
CA ARG A 19 -2.05 -32.66 3.75
C ARG A 19 -1.15 -31.49 3.38
N LEU A 20 -0.42 -30.95 4.36
CA LEU A 20 0.46 -29.80 4.15
C LEU A 20 1.48 -30.04 3.02
N LYS A 21 1.99 -31.28 2.85
CA LYS A 21 2.90 -31.63 1.73
C LYS A 21 2.37 -31.21 0.35
N HIS A 22 1.04 -31.16 0.17
CA HIS A 22 0.43 -30.77 -1.10
C HIS A 22 0.62 -29.27 -1.40
N TYR A 23 0.78 -28.40 -0.40
CA TYR A 23 1.25 -27.04 -0.65
C TYR A 23 2.61 -27.05 -1.34
N GLY A 24 3.56 -27.84 -0.81
CA GLY A 24 4.87 -28.00 -1.40
C GLY A 24 4.81 -28.56 -2.82
N THR A 25 3.99 -29.59 -3.06
CA THR A 25 3.79 -30.17 -4.40
C THR A 25 3.28 -29.13 -5.41
N VAL A 26 2.25 -28.35 -5.03
CA VAL A 26 1.68 -27.31 -5.90
C VAL A 26 2.70 -26.21 -6.17
N LEU A 27 3.38 -25.71 -5.14
CA LEU A 27 4.38 -24.66 -5.29
C LEU A 27 5.53 -25.11 -6.19
N VAL A 28 6.08 -26.31 -5.99
CA VAL A 28 7.15 -26.87 -6.85
C VAL A 28 6.70 -26.96 -8.31
N ALA A 29 5.50 -27.48 -8.56
CA ALA A 29 4.96 -27.60 -9.90
C ALA A 29 4.76 -26.23 -10.56
N LYS A 30 4.10 -25.30 -9.86
CA LYS A 30 3.80 -23.95 -10.39
C LYS A 30 5.05 -23.12 -10.63
N PHE A 31 6.03 -23.13 -9.73
CA PHE A 31 7.29 -22.40 -9.96
C PHE A 31 8.04 -22.90 -11.21
N LYS A 32 8.03 -24.22 -11.45
CA LYS A 32 8.67 -24.80 -12.64
C LYS A 32 7.88 -24.55 -13.92
N GLU A 33 6.56 -24.63 -13.84
CA GLU A 33 5.66 -24.36 -14.97
C GLU A 33 5.75 -22.89 -15.41
N ASP A 34 5.62 -21.97 -14.45
CA ASP A 34 5.51 -20.54 -14.74
C ASP A 34 6.89 -19.91 -15.01
N PHE A 35 7.97 -20.45 -14.40
CA PHE A 35 9.31 -19.83 -14.45
C PHE A 35 10.41 -20.81 -14.84
N GLY A 36 10.11 -21.85 -15.62
CA GLY A 36 11.07 -22.90 -16.00
C GLY A 36 12.31 -22.41 -16.75
N ALA A 37 12.28 -21.21 -17.33
CA ALA A 37 13.46 -20.58 -17.94
C ALA A 37 14.49 -20.06 -16.91
N ILE A 38 14.07 -19.81 -15.66
CA ILE A 38 14.89 -19.25 -14.58
C ILE A 38 15.09 -20.27 -13.45
N VAL A 39 14.11 -21.13 -13.21
CA VAL A 39 14.06 -22.03 -12.06
C VAL A 39 14.38 -23.47 -12.46
N ASP A 40 15.57 -23.96 -12.09
CA ASP A 40 15.98 -25.35 -12.30
C ASP A 40 15.46 -26.28 -11.18
N LYS A 41 15.76 -25.94 -9.92
CA LYS A 41 15.43 -26.73 -8.73
C LYS A 41 14.61 -25.92 -7.74
N VAL A 42 13.60 -26.57 -7.15
CA VAL A 42 12.72 -25.96 -6.14
C VAL A 42 12.68 -26.86 -4.92
N GLN A 43 12.94 -26.28 -3.75
CA GLN A 43 12.71 -26.91 -2.46
C GLN A 43 11.71 -26.04 -1.68
N VAL A 44 10.69 -26.69 -1.11
CA VAL A 44 9.69 -26.01 -0.28
C VAL A 44 9.75 -26.61 1.12
N THR A 45 9.88 -25.74 2.11
CA THR A 45 9.82 -26.10 3.54
C THR A 45 8.60 -25.45 4.15
N LEU A 46 7.71 -26.26 4.72
CA LEU A 46 6.51 -25.78 5.42
C LEU A 46 6.75 -25.95 6.92
N ILE A 47 6.64 -24.85 7.66
CA ILE A 47 6.98 -24.80 9.08
C ILE A 47 5.70 -24.53 9.85
N THR A 48 5.34 -25.46 10.74
CA THR A 48 4.21 -25.33 11.66
C THR A 48 4.63 -25.43 13.12
N ASP A 49 5.92 -25.67 13.38
CA ASP A 49 6.51 -25.62 14.70
C ASP A 49 6.62 -24.16 15.16
N PRO A 50 6.01 -23.77 16.30
CA PRO A 50 5.97 -22.37 16.72
C PRO A 50 7.35 -21.72 16.92
N GLU A 51 8.31 -22.45 17.48
CA GLU A 51 9.64 -21.91 17.78
C GLU A 51 10.44 -21.67 16.49
N GLU A 52 10.40 -22.61 15.55
CA GLU A 52 11.05 -22.46 14.26
C GLU A 52 10.34 -21.38 13.41
N VAL A 53 9.01 -21.24 13.47
CA VAL A 53 8.29 -20.14 12.80
C VAL A 53 8.79 -18.79 13.31
N GLU A 54 8.87 -18.59 14.62
CA GLU A 54 9.29 -17.33 15.24
C GLU A 54 10.73 -16.97 14.85
N LYS A 55 11.62 -17.96 14.78
CA LYS A 55 12.98 -17.78 14.27
C LYS A 55 13.00 -17.37 12.80
N ARG A 56 12.28 -18.08 11.93
CA ARG A 56 12.30 -17.85 10.48
C ARG A 56 11.59 -16.58 10.06
N ILE A 57 10.58 -16.13 10.80
CA ILE A 57 9.93 -14.84 10.56
C ILE A 57 10.93 -13.70 10.72
N ARG A 58 11.82 -13.75 11.72
CA ARG A 58 12.88 -12.74 11.87
C ARG A 58 13.84 -12.72 10.68
N GLU A 59 14.26 -13.89 10.20
CA GLU A 59 15.10 -14.00 8.99
C GLU A 59 14.38 -13.46 7.75
N ALA A 60 13.10 -13.80 7.56
CA ALA A 60 12.30 -13.32 6.43
C ALA A 60 12.10 -11.80 6.44
N ARG A 61 11.87 -11.21 7.62
CA ARG A 61 11.73 -9.76 7.80
C ARG A 61 13.00 -9.00 7.40
N GLU A 62 14.17 -9.56 7.65
CA GLU A 62 15.43 -8.96 7.21
C GLU A 62 15.56 -8.96 5.68
N VAL A 63 15.14 -10.05 5.00
CA VAL A 63 15.09 -10.09 3.53
C VAL A 63 14.10 -9.05 2.98
N TYR A 64 12.94 -8.88 3.63
CA TYR A 64 11.97 -7.86 3.24
C TYR A 64 12.56 -6.45 3.38
N ARG A 65 13.26 -6.16 4.49
CA ARG A 65 13.95 -4.89 4.71
C ARG A 65 14.97 -4.59 3.62
N GLN A 66 15.83 -5.55 3.27
CA GLN A 66 16.84 -5.39 2.22
C GLN A 66 16.24 -5.20 0.82
N ARG A 67 15.06 -5.79 0.57
CA ARG A 67 14.33 -5.58 -0.68
C ARG A 67 13.75 -4.17 -0.74
N ASP A 68 13.14 -3.70 0.35
CA ASP A 68 12.57 -2.37 0.44
C ASP A 68 13.66 -1.29 0.34
N GLU A 69 14.86 -1.54 0.90
CA GLU A 69 16.02 -0.65 0.81
C GLU A 69 16.55 -0.44 -0.61
N ARG A 70 16.44 -1.46 -1.48
CA ARG A 70 16.89 -1.35 -2.88
C ARG A 70 16.07 -0.37 -3.72
N VAL A 71 14.83 -0.09 -3.32
CA VAL A 71 13.93 0.81 -4.05
C VAL A 71 14.10 2.27 -3.59
N MET A 72 14.64 2.51 -2.38
CA MET A 72 14.73 3.84 -1.77
C MET A 72 15.62 4.86 -2.50
N GLY A 73 16.41 4.44 -3.49
CA GLY A 73 17.31 5.33 -4.25
C GLY A 73 16.71 5.90 -5.54
N MET A 74 15.53 5.46 -5.96
CA MET A 74 14.91 5.87 -7.22
C MET A 74 13.76 6.85 -6.96
N THR A 75 13.69 7.94 -7.72
CA THR A 75 12.57 8.90 -7.68
C THR A 75 11.65 8.75 -8.89
N ASP A 76 10.43 9.27 -8.77
CA ASP A 76 9.48 9.31 -9.90
C ASP A 76 9.96 10.24 -11.03
N GLU A 77 10.82 11.21 -10.70
CA GLU A 77 11.48 12.09 -11.67
C GLU A 77 12.59 11.37 -12.45
N ASP A 78 13.26 10.37 -11.86
CA ASP A 78 14.40 9.67 -12.47
C ASP A 78 14.02 8.68 -13.59
N VAL A 79 12.73 8.36 -13.74
CA VAL A 79 12.25 7.34 -14.69
C VAL A 79 11.20 7.90 -15.62
N ASP A 80 11.26 7.59 -16.92
CA ASP A 80 10.23 7.97 -17.90
C ASP A 80 9.07 6.97 -18.01
N VAL A 81 9.22 5.82 -17.35
CA VAL A 81 8.31 4.68 -17.42
C VAL A 81 7.85 4.31 -16.02
N PHE A 82 6.54 4.25 -15.85
CA PHE A 82 5.89 3.56 -14.72
C PHE A 82 5.41 2.19 -15.16
N TYR A 83 4.88 1.40 -14.23
CA TYR A 83 4.28 0.11 -14.56
C TYR A 83 2.86 0.02 -14.08
N SER A 84 2.01 -0.62 -14.88
CA SER A 84 0.70 -1.07 -14.40
C SER A 84 0.80 -2.38 -13.63
N CYS A 85 -0.24 -2.68 -12.87
CA CYS A 85 -0.55 -4.02 -12.41
C CYS A 85 -2.06 -4.25 -12.49
N THR A 86 -2.48 -5.20 -13.32
CA THR A 86 -3.90 -5.59 -13.52
C THR A 86 -4.25 -6.94 -12.86
N LEU A 87 -3.35 -7.53 -12.06
CA LEU A 87 -3.53 -8.84 -11.42
C LEU A 87 -4.82 -8.94 -10.61
N CYS A 88 -5.23 -7.84 -9.96
CA CYS A 88 -6.42 -7.80 -9.11
C CYS A 88 -7.73 -7.62 -9.89
N GLN A 89 -7.69 -7.49 -11.23
CA GLN A 89 -8.92 -7.42 -12.05
C GLN A 89 -9.74 -8.71 -12.03
N SER A 90 -9.18 -9.80 -11.50
CA SER A 90 -9.91 -11.04 -11.20
C SER A 90 -11.08 -10.84 -10.21
N TYR A 91 -11.02 -9.83 -9.35
CA TYR A 91 -12.10 -9.50 -8.39
C TYR A 91 -12.45 -8.00 -8.30
N ALA A 92 -11.64 -7.12 -8.88
CA ALA A 92 -11.91 -5.69 -9.04
C ALA A 92 -11.74 -5.29 -10.52
N PRO A 93 -12.72 -5.59 -11.40
CA PRO A 93 -12.52 -5.62 -12.86
C PRO A 93 -12.03 -4.32 -13.50
N ASN A 94 -12.34 -3.17 -12.89
CA ASN A 94 -11.97 -1.86 -13.40
C ASN A 94 -10.73 -1.27 -12.71
N HIS A 95 -10.18 -1.97 -11.72
CA HIS A 95 -9.01 -1.50 -10.99
C HIS A 95 -7.74 -1.65 -11.81
N VAL A 96 -6.89 -0.63 -11.73
CA VAL A 96 -5.54 -0.61 -12.29
C VAL A 96 -4.63 0.01 -11.24
N CYS A 97 -3.64 -0.72 -10.75
CA CYS A 97 -2.55 -0.12 -9.98
C CYS A 97 -1.56 0.49 -10.96
N VAL A 98 -1.22 1.77 -10.79
CA VAL A 98 -0.03 2.39 -11.36
C VAL A 98 1.04 2.37 -10.27
N VAL A 99 2.18 1.77 -10.59
CA VAL A 99 3.30 1.54 -9.68
C VAL A 99 4.47 2.40 -10.14
N THR A 100 4.95 3.25 -9.24
CA THR A 100 6.07 4.16 -9.44
C THR A 100 7.20 3.84 -8.45
N PRO A 101 8.43 4.35 -8.65
CA PRO A 101 9.49 4.20 -7.66
C PRO A 101 9.08 4.66 -6.25
N GLU A 102 8.35 5.77 -6.15
CA GLU A 102 7.95 6.37 -4.86
C GLU A 102 6.51 6.03 -4.44
N ARG A 103 5.75 5.29 -5.26
CA ARG A 103 4.40 4.80 -4.96
C ARG A 103 4.27 3.34 -5.40
N LEU A 104 4.59 2.44 -4.48
CA LEU A 104 4.41 1.01 -4.66
C LEU A 104 2.93 0.61 -4.80
N GLY A 105 2.69 -0.59 -5.33
CA GLY A 105 1.35 -1.19 -5.36
C GLY A 105 0.76 -1.29 -3.96
N LEU A 106 -0.53 -0.94 -3.83
CA LEU A 106 -1.23 -0.86 -2.54
C LEU A 106 -1.16 -2.14 -1.70
N CYS A 107 -0.89 -3.28 -2.33
CA CYS A 107 -0.68 -4.56 -1.67
C CYS A 107 0.68 -4.68 -0.96
N GLY A 108 1.58 -3.69 -1.00
CA GLY A 108 2.92 -3.79 -0.40
C GLY A 108 3.88 -4.81 -1.05
N ALA A 109 3.40 -5.64 -1.99
CA ALA A 109 4.15 -6.73 -2.59
C ALA A 109 4.76 -6.42 -3.96
N TYR A 110 4.32 -5.37 -4.63
CA TYR A 110 4.80 -4.97 -5.96
C TYR A 110 5.40 -3.58 -5.91
N THR A 111 6.72 -3.50 -6.02
CA THR A 111 7.47 -2.27 -6.24
C THR A 111 7.67 -2.06 -7.74
N TRP A 112 8.17 -0.88 -8.13
CA TRP A 112 8.48 -0.59 -9.53
C TRP A 112 9.44 -1.62 -10.15
N LEU A 113 10.48 -2.02 -9.41
CA LEU A 113 11.45 -3.05 -9.86
C LEU A 113 10.80 -4.42 -10.02
N ASP A 114 9.86 -4.79 -9.16
CA ASP A 114 9.15 -6.07 -9.28
C ASP A 114 8.26 -6.09 -10.52
N CYS A 115 7.58 -4.98 -10.81
CA CYS A 115 6.79 -4.85 -12.03
C CYS A 115 7.66 -4.89 -13.29
N ALA A 116 8.82 -4.24 -13.26
CA ALA A 116 9.79 -4.29 -14.35
C ALA A 116 10.29 -5.72 -14.60
N ALA A 117 10.72 -6.42 -13.54
CA ALA A 117 11.16 -7.80 -13.62
C ALA A 117 10.02 -8.73 -14.09
N SER A 118 8.79 -8.53 -13.58
CA SER A 118 7.63 -9.32 -14.02
C SER A 118 7.34 -9.15 -15.50
N HIS A 119 7.49 -7.94 -16.05
CA HIS A 119 7.30 -7.68 -17.48
C HIS A 119 8.42 -8.28 -18.33
N GLU A 120 9.67 -8.24 -17.85
CA GLU A 120 10.80 -8.88 -18.52
C GLU A 120 10.63 -10.40 -18.58
N MET A 121 10.07 -11.00 -17.53
CA MET A 121 9.78 -12.43 -17.46
C MET A 121 8.58 -12.84 -18.32
N ASP A 122 7.52 -12.02 -18.34
CA ASP A 122 6.32 -12.25 -19.16
C ASP A 122 5.81 -10.92 -19.75
N PRO A 123 6.16 -10.60 -21.02
CA PRO A 123 5.71 -9.39 -21.70
C PRO A 123 4.18 -9.31 -21.89
N HIS A 124 3.47 -10.44 -21.79
CA HIS A 124 2.01 -10.51 -21.88
C HIS A 124 1.33 -10.60 -20.51
N GLY A 125 2.12 -10.51 -19.44
CA GLY A 125 1.66 -10.59 -18.07
C GLY A 125 0.88 -9.35 -17.60
N PRO A 126 0.49 -9.33 -16.32
CA PRO A 126 -0.35 -8.28 -15.74
C PRO A 126 0.39 -6.95 -15.53
N ASN A 127 1.73 -6.95 -15.65
CA ASN A 127 2.56 -5.77 -15.50
C ASN A 127 3.01 -5.26 -16.86
N GLN A 128 2.52 -4.06 -17.22
CA GLN A 128 2.81 -3.46 -18.52
C GLN A 128 3.46 -2.08 -18.32
N PRO A 129 4.50 -1.74 -19.11
CA PRO A 129 5.15 -0.44 -19.03
C PRO A 129 4.21 0.67 -19.50
N ILE A 130 4.19 1.76 -18.76
CA ILE A 130 3.44 2.97 -19.05
C ILE A 130 4.45 4.10 -19.25
N LYS A 131 4.59 4.60 -20.47
CA LYS A 131 5.33 5.84 -20.70
C LYS A 131 4.55 7.00 -20.10
N LYS A 132 5.20 7.84 -19.28
CA LYS A 132 4.53 9.02 -18.69
C LYS A 132 3.89 9.90 -19.78
N GLY A 133 4.63 10.18 -20.85
CA GLY A 133 4.18 11.09 -21.90
C GLY A 133 4.17 12.54 -21.39
N GLU A 134 3.21 13.34 -21.85
CA GLU A 134 3.07 14.73 -21.41
C GLU A 134 2.63 14.83 -19.95
N THR A 135 3.35 15.60 -19.14
CA THR A 135 2.94 16.00 -17.79
C THR A 135 1.80 17.01 -17.90
N LEU A 136 0.62 16.63 -17.40
CA LEU A 136 -0.56 17.50 -17.37
C LEU A 136 -0.58 18.33 -16.09
N ASP A 137 -0.23 17.72 -14.96
CA ASP A 137 -0.12 18.39 -13.67
C ASP A 137 1.00 17.72 -12.84
N PRO A 138 2.12 18.42 -12.59
CA PRO A 138 3.22 17.86 -11.81
C PRO A 138 2.95 17.81 -10.30
N VAL A 139 2.01 18.62 -9.79
CA VAL A 139 1.65 18.67 -8.36
C VAL A 139 0.75 17.48 -8.01
N LEU A 140 -0.27 17.23 -8.82
CA LEU A 140 -1.17 16.09 -8.67
C LEU A 140 -0.54 14.77 -9.11
N GLY A 141 0.51 14.83 -9.93
CA GLY A 141 1.08 13.67 -10.59
C GLY A 141 0.10 13.11 -11.63
N GLN A 142 -0.30 13.95 -12.59
CA GLN A 142 -1.10 13.54 -13.74
C GLN A 142 -0.27 13.62 -15.02
N TRP A 143 -0.29 12.51 -15.78
CA TRP A 143 0.35 12.44 -17.08
C TRP A 143 -0.60 11.86 -18.12
N ARG A 144 -0.50 12.34 -19.37
CA ARG A 144 -1.34 11.92 -20.48
C ARG A 144 -1.26 10.42 -20.73
N GLY A 145 -0.03 9.87 -20.79
CA GLY A 145 0.17 8.44 -21.06
C GLY A 145 -0.36 7.53 -19.94
N VAL A 146 -0.29 7.99 -18.69
CA VAL A 146 -0.88 7.27 -17.55
C VAL A 146 -2.40 7.26 -17.64
N ASN A 147 -3.03 8.41 -17.90
CA ASN A 147 -4.48 8.50 -18.03
C ASN A 147 -5.00 7.66 -19.22
N GLU A 148 -4.32 7.70 -20.36
CA GLU A 148 -4.67 6.88 -21.53
C GLU A 148 -4.59 5.38 -21.23
N PHE A 149 -3.51 4.93 -20.58
CA PHE A 149 -3.38 3.52 -20.19
C PHE A 149 -4.47 3.10 -19.20
N VAL A 150 -4.68 3.88 -18.14
CA VAL A 150 -5.68 3.57 -17.10
C VAL A 150 -7.07 3.51 -17.72
N ARG A 151 -7.44 4.49 -18.56
CA ARG A 151 -8.72 4.51 -19.26
C ARG A 151 -8.93 3.26 -20.10
N GLN A 152 -7.93 2.83 -20.85
CA GLN A 152 -8.01 1.60 -21.64
C GLN A 152 -8.16 0.36 -20.75
N ALA A 153 -7.26 0.21 -19.77
CA ALA A 153 -7.20 -0.97 -18.90
C ALA A 153 -8.39 -1.07 -17.92
N SER A 154 -9.06 0.05 -17.62
CA SER A 154 -10.28 0.11 -16.81
C SER A 154 -11.57 0.08 -17.66
N ARG A 155 -11.48 -0.18 -18.97
CA ARG A 155 -12.62 -0.21 -19.91
C ARG A 155 -13.43 1.09 -19.93
N GLY A 156 -12.74 2.22 -19.78
CA GLY A 156 -13.33 3.56 -19.77
C GLY A 156 -13.91 4.02 -18.44
N ASN A 157 -13.90 3.18 -17.39
CA ASN A 157 -14.50 3.55 -16.09
C ASN A 157 -13.67 4.57 -15.28
N VAL A 158 -12.38 4.71 -15.56
CA VAL A 158 -11.48 5.67 -14.89
C VAL A 158 -10.82 6.49 -15.97
N GLU A 159 -11.11 7.78 -16.03
CA GLU A 159 -10.58 8.66 -17.09
C GLU A 159 -9.24 9.30 -16.72
N ARG A 160 -9.04 9.59 -15.43
CA ARG A 160 -7.86 10.26 -14.90
C ARG A 160 -7.44 9.65 -13.58
N VAL A 161 -6.15 9.73 -13.30
CA VAL A 161 -5.59 9.37 -11.99
C VAL A 161 -4.56 10.40 -11.54
N SER A 162 -4.71 10.91 -10.33
CA SER A 162 -3.71 11.72 -9.64
C SER A 162 -2.85 10.81 -8.76
N MET A 163 -1.55 10.74 -9.07
CA MET A 163 -0.64 9.88 -8.33
C MET A 163 -0.24 10.46 -6.97
N TYR A 164 -0.46 11.75 -6.73
CA TYR A 164 -0.01 12.43 -5.51
C TYR A 164 -1.15 13.10 -4.74
N SER A 165 -2.40 12.89 -5.16
CA SER A 165 -3.59 13.46 -4.51
C SER A 165 -4.57 12.37 -4.03
N ILE A 166 -5.16 12.59 -2.85
CA ILE A 166 -6.26 11.77 -2.32
C ILE A 166 -7.64 12.36 -2.63
N LEU A 167 -7.71 13.67 -2.91
CA LEU A 167 -8.98 14.38 -3.12
C LEU A 167 -9.41 14.39 -4.59
N GLN A 168 -8.49 14.70 -5.50
CA GLN A 168 -8.78 14.82 -6.91
C GLN A 168 -8.36 13.56 -7.67
N ASP A 169 -9.33 12.90 -8.32
CA ASP A 169 -9.14 11.73 -9.17
C ASP A 169 -8.18 10.67 -8.54
N PRO A 170 -8.36 10.24 -7.29
CA PRO A 170 -7.42 9.30 -6.65
C PRO A 170 -7.39 7.96 -7.39
N GLN A 171 -6.26 7.25 -7.31
CA GLN A 171 -6.18 5.89 -7.80
C GLN A 171 -7.20 4.99 -7.08
N THR A 172 -7.89 4.15 -7.85
CA THR A 172 -8.86 3.19 -7.28
C THR A 172 -8.17 2.15 -6.40
N SER A 173 -8.95 1.46 -5.56
CA SER A 173 -8.44 0.38 -4.70
C SER A 173 -9.14 -0.95 -5.01
N CYS A 174 -8.40 -2.07 -5.02
CA CYS A 174 -9.01 -3.39 -5.26
C CYS A 174 -9.59 -4.01 -3.98
N GLY A 175 -8.76 -4.21 -2.95
CA GLY A 175 -9.16 -4.87 -1.70
C GLY A 175 -8.02 -5.50 -0.90
N CYS A 176 -6.83 -5.61 -1.49
CA CYS A 176 -5.64 -6.20 -0.84
C CYS A 176 -4.70 -5.16 -0.19
N PHE A 177 -5.15 -3.92 0.00
CA PHE A 177 -4.35 -2.86 0.64
C PHE A 177 -3.94 -3.22 2.08
N GLU A 178 -2.75 -2.80 2.48
CA GLU A 178 -2.25 -2.99 3.85
C GLU A 178 -2.85 -1.98 4.81
N CYS A 179 -3.04 -0.75 4.34
CA CYS A 179 -3.62 0.35 5.09
C CYS A 179 -4.67 1.11 4.27
N ILE A 180 -5.53 1.83 4.98
CA ILE A 180 -6.48 2.79 4.43
C ILE A 180 -6.11 4.17 4.98
N VAL A 181 -6.01 5.14 4.08
CA VAL A 181 -5.97 6.56 4.40
C VAL A 181 -7.39 7.12 4.26
N ALA A 182 -7.85 7.88 5.24
CA ALA A 182 -9.12 8.60 5.17
C ALA A 182 -8.90 10.07 5.56
N VAL A 183 -9.55 10.99 4.85
CA VAL A 183 -9.56 12.43 5.17
C VAL A 183 -10.52 12.70 6.34
N LEU A 184 -10.08 13.56 7.26
CA LEU A 184 -10.83 14.04 8.42
C LEU A 184 -10.95 15.56 8.28
N PRO A 185 -12.03 16.07 7.67
CA PRO A 185 -12.21 17.51 7.47
C PRO A 185 -12.09 18.31 8.76
N GLU A 186 -12.65 17.81 9.86
CA GLU A 186 -12.65 18.46 11.17
C GLU A 186 -11.22 18.65 11.73
N ALA A 187 -10.31 17.71 11.42
CA ALA A 187 -8.92 17.75 11.85
C ALA A 187 -7.97 18.37 10.82
N ASN A 188 -8.50 18.82 9.67
CA ASN A 188 -7.74 19.29 8.52
C ASN A 188 -6.60 18.33 8.11
N GLY A 189 -6.84 17.03 8.28
CA GLY A 189 -5.80 16.00 8.20
C GLY A 189 -6.33 14.68 7.66
N VAL A 190 -5.50 13.65 7.79
CA VAL A 190 -5.80 12.27 7.42
C VAL A 190 -5.46 11.31 8.56
N MET A 191 -6.23 10.24 8.69
CA MET A 191 -5.88 9.10 9.52
C MET A 191 -5.40 7.96 8.64
N ILE A 192 -4.58 7.07 9.20
CA ILE A 192 -4.15 5.85 8.53
C ILE A 192 -4.44 4.66 9.43
N VAL A 193 -5.16 3.66 8.93
CA VAL A 193 -5.47 2.43 9.68
C VAL A 193 -4.98 1.21 8.90
N ASN A 194 -4.26 0.31 9.57
CA ASN A 194 -3.78 -0.94 8.99
C ASN A 194 -4.79 -2.08 9.16
N ARG A 195 -4.64 -3.12 8.33
CA ARG A 195 -5.54 -4.29 8.26
C ARG A 195 -5.63 -5.08 9.58
N GLU A 196 -4.53 -5.11 10.34
CA GLU A 196 -4.38 -5.87 11.57
C GLU A 196 -5.10 -5.20 12.75
N TYR A 197 -5.35 -3.89 12.67
CA TYR A 197 -6.07 -3.15 13.69
C TYR A 197 -7.58 -3.48 13.65
N LEU A 198 -8.07 -4.07 14.75
CA LEU A 198 -9.47 -4.53 14.86
C LEU A 198 -10.40 -3.53 15.57
N GLY A 199 -9.87 -2.43 16.09
CA GLY A 199 -10.63 -1.41 16.80
C GLY A 199 -11.42 -0.48 15.88
N GLU A 200 -12.22 0.38 16.50
CA GLU A 200 -12.84 1.52 15.82
C GLU A 200 -11.82 2.67 15.69
N THR A 201 -11.95 3.43 14.62
CA THR A 201 -11.15 4.64 14.36
C THR A 201 -11.92 5.88 14.80
N PRO A 202 -11.27 7.06 14.88
CA PRO A 202 -11.93 8.32 15.26
C PRO A 202 -13.18 8.70 14.45
N ILE A 203 -13.35 8.14 13.24
CA ILE A 203 -14.53 8.36 12.39
C ILE A 203 -15.66 7.32 12.61
N GLY A 204 -15.57 6.50 13.66
CA GLY A 204 -16.59 5.50 14.00
C GLY A 204 -16.66 4.32 13.03
N MET A 205 -15.59 4.03 12.29
CA MET A 205 -15.51 2.89 11.38
C MET A 205 -14.31 2.00 11.69
N THR A 206 -14.48 0.69 11.53
CA THR A 206 -13.35 -0.26 11.54
C THR A 206 -12.66 -0.29 10.18
N PHE A 207 -11.44 -0.85 10.11
CA PHE A 207 -10.76 -1.15 8.83
C PHE A 207 -11.67 -1.93 7.88
N SER A 208 -12.37 -2.96 8.38
CA SER A 208 -13.20 -3.83 7.55
C SER A 208 -14.40 -3.09 6.94
N THR A 209 -15.02 -2.18 7.70
CA THR A 209 -16.11 -1.33 7.21
C THR A 209 -15.63 -0.43 6.08
N MET A 210 -14.51 0.28 6.29
CA MET A 210 -13.92 1.14 5.25
C MET A 210 -13.47 0.35 4.03
N ALA A 211 -12.85 -0.82 4.22
CA ALA A 211 -12.39 -1.67 3.14
C ALA A 211 -13.52 -2.08 2.19
N GLY A 212 -14.72 -2.34 2.75
CA GLY A 212 -15.92 -2.67 1.98
C GLY A 212 -16.46 -1.50 1.14
N GLN A 213 -16.16 -0.26 1.54
CA GLN A 213 -16.58 0.93 0.81
C GLN A 213 -15.60 1.28 -0.31
N ILE A 214 -14.29 1.26 -0.03
CA ILE A 214 -13.26 1.79 -0.95
C ILE A 214 -12.75 0.76 -1.97
N GLY A 215 -13.00 -0.52 -1.72
CA GLY A 215 -12.59 -1.62 -2.60
C GLY A 215 -13.42 -1.69 -3.89
N GLY A 216 -13.05 -2.63 -4.78
CA GLY A 216 -13.82 -2.93 -5.99
C GLY A 216 -13.48 -2.09 -7.22
N GLY A 217 -12.49 -1.21 -7.15
CA GLY A 217 -11.99 -0.46 -8.31
C GLY A 217 -12.79 0.81 -8.64
N VAL A 218 -13.33 1.47 -7.61
CA VAL A 218 -14.00 2.78 -7.72
C VAL A 218 -13.08 3.91 -7.26
N GLN A 219 -13.24 5.10 -7.83
CA GLN A 219 -12.57 6.32 -7.35
C GLN A 219 -13.36 6.89 -6.19
N MET A 220 -12.69 7.10 -5.06
CA MET A 220 -13.29 7.56 -3.81
C MET A 220 -12.49 8.75 -3.27
N PRO A 221 -12.78 9.98 -3.71
CA PRO A 221 -12.20 11.19 -3.12
C PRO A 221 -12.23 11.15 -1.60
N GLY A 222 -11.09 11.40 -0.96
CA GLY A 222 -10.95 11.38 0.50
C GLY A 222 -10.61 10.03 1.10
N PHE A 223 -10.59 8.93 0.33
CA PHE A 223 -10.14 7.62 0.79
C PHE A 223 -9.14 6.98 -0.16
N LEU A 224 -8.13 6.32 0.38
CA LEU A 224 -7.11 5.64 -0.43
C LEU A 224 -6.57 4.38 0.24
N GLY A 225 -6.62 3.25 -0.47
CA GLY A 225 -5.91 2.04 -0.08
C GLY A 225 -4.43 2.12 -0.46
N ILE A 226 -3.54 1.82 0.49
CA ILE A 226 -2.08 1.94 0.32
C ILE A 226 -1.32 0.76 0.93
N GLY A 227 -0.06 0.60 0.51
CA GLY A 227 0.92 -0.24 1.20
C GLY A 227 1.65 0.55 2.29
N LYS A 228 2.14 -0.11 3.34
CA LYS A 228 2.78 0.55 4.50
C LYS A 228 4.00 1.39 4.11
N LEU A 229 4.77 0.95 3.11
CA LEU A 229 5.94 1.68 2.59
C LEU A 229 5.61 3.04 2.00
N TYR A 230 4.39 3.24 1.48
CA TYR A 230 4.00 4.50 0.88
C TYR A 230 3.87 5.61 1.91
N ILE A 231 3.57 5.30 3.17
CA ILE A 231 3.37 6.30 4.25
C ILE A 231 4.60 7.21 4.40
N THR A 232 5.80 6.66 4.26
CA THR A 232 7.07 7.39 4.41
C THR A 232 7.64 7.89 3.09
N SER A 233 6.89 7.77 1.99
CA SER A 233 7.31 8.28 0.67
C SER A 233 7.33 9.81 0.63
N LYS A 234 8.21 10.39 -0.20
CA LYS A 234 8.19 11.83 -0.50
C LYS A 234 6.94 12.24 -1.29
N LYS A 235 6.35 11.29 -2.01
CA LYS A 235 5.14 11.46 -2.84
C LYS A 235 3.84 11.09 -2.13
N PHE A 236 3.93 10.64 -0.87
CA PHE A 236 2.75 10.33 -0.05
C PHE A 236 1.83 11.54 0.01
N ILE A 237 0.67 11.49 -0.67
CA ILE A 237 -0.35 12.56 -0.76
C ILE A 237 0.27 13.98 -0.81
N SER A 238 1.34 14.12 -1.60
CA SER A 238 2.17 15.33 -1.56
C SER A 238 1.43 16.57 -2.08
N ALA A 239 0.38 16.38 -2.89
CA ALA A 239 -0.50 17.47 -3.31
C ALA A 239 -1.27 18.08 -2.13
N GLU A 240 -1.60 17.29 -1.11
CA GLU A 240 -2.26 17.74 0.11
C GLU A 240 -1.30 18.15 1.23
N GLY A 241 0.01 18.12 1.01
CA GLY A 241 1.02 18.47 2.02
C GLY A 241 1.63 17.27 2.75
N GLY A 242 1.33 16.05 2.30
CA GLY A 242 2.03 14.85 2.66
C GLY A 242 1.91 14.44 4.12
N ILE A 243 3.01 13.94 4.68
CA ILE A 243 3.01 13.32 6.02
C ILE A 243 2.58 14.27 7.13
N LYS A 244 2.70 15.59 6.93
CA LYS A 244 2.24 16.61 7.88
C LYS A 244 0.73 16.59 8.10
N ARG A 245 -0.03 15.96 7.19
CA ARG A 245 -1.48 15.75 7.33
C ARG A 245 -1.83 14.57 8.21
N VAL A 246 -0.90 13.67 8.54
CA VAL A 246 -1.22 12.46 9.31
C VAL A 246 -1.47 12.83 10.77
N VAL A 247 -2.73 12.76 11.20
CA VAL A 247 -3.17 13.15 12.56
C VAL A 247 -3.38 11.96 13.48
N TRP A 248 -3.63 10.76 12.92
CA TRP A 248 -3.92 9.56 13.71
C TRP A 248 -3.44 8.29 13.02
N MET A 249 -2.84 7.37 13.78
CA MET A 249 -2.47 6.01 13.36
C MET A 249 -2.55 5.03 14.53
N PRO A 250 -2.89 3.74 14.31
CA PRO A 250 -2.74 2.72 15.34
C PRO A 250 -1.30 2.67 15.86
N LYS A 251 -1.14 2.50 17.17
CA LYS A 251 0.18 2.45 17.80
C LYS A 251 1.06 1.35 17.20
N GLU A 252 0.48 0.19 16.92
CA GLU A 252 1.21 -0.91 16.29
C GLU A 252 1.80 -0.53 14.92
N LEU A 253 1.05 0.20 14.10
CA LEU A 253 1.50 0.68 12.79
C LEU A 253 2.60 1.73 12.96
N LEU A 254 2.40 2.68 13.88
CA LEU A 254 3.37 3.72 14.16
C LEU A 254 4.72 3.13 14.60
N GLU A 255 4.71 2.15 15.51
CA GLU A 255 5.93 1.44 15.94
C GLU A 255 6.57 0.62 14.81
N GLU A 256 5.77 -0.05 13.98
CA GLU A 256 6.28 -0.83 12.84
C GLU A 256 7.02 0.05 11.81
N ILE A 257 6.50 1.25 11.54
CA ILE A 257 7.12 2.16 10.57
C ILE A 257 8.10 3.15 11.19
N ARG A 258 8.19 3.25 12.53
CA ARG A 258 8.96 4.24 13.29
C ARG A 258 10.37 4.47 12.72
N PRO A 259 11.21 3.45 12.46
CA PRO A 259 12.57 3.70 11.96
C PRO A 259 12.61 4.42 10.59
N ARG A 260 11.64 4.14 9.71
CA ARG A 260 11.52 4.80 8.40
C ARG A 260 10.91 6.20 8.55
N LEU A 261 9.93 6.32 9.43
CA LEU A 261 9.27 7.58 9.73
C LEU A 261 10.24 8.60 10.33
N GLU A 262 11.02 8.21 11.34
CA GLU A 262 12.04 9.08 11.96
C GLU A 262 13.09 9.54 10.95
N ARG A 263 13.53 8.66 10.04
CA ARG A 263 14.42 9.05 8.94
C ARG A 263 13.77 10.10 8.04
N ARG A 264 12.53 9.86 7.61
CA ARG A 264 11.79 10.78 6.75
C ARG A 264 11.56 12.15 7.43
N LEU A 265 11.24 12.14 8.71
CA LEU A 265 11.07 13.36 9.51
C LEU A 265 12.39 14.10 9.71
N ALA A 266 13.50 13.39 9.91
CA ALA A 266 14.82 14.01 9.98
C ALA A 266 15.20 14.71 8.66
N GLU A 267 14.90 14.10 7.49
CA GLU A 267 15.09 14.74 6.18
C GLU A 267 14.27 16.03 6.02
N MET A 268 13.11 16.11 6.69
CA MET A 268 12.21 17.27 6.67
C MET A 268 12.55 18.31 7.75
N GLY A 269 13.45 18.01 8.69
CA GLY A 269 13.70 18.84 9.87
C GLY A 269 12.58 18.82 10.91
N GLU A 270 11.72 17.79 10.90
CA GLU A 270 10.47 17.69 11.67
C GLU A 270 10.51 16.51 12.66
N GLN A 271 11.65 16.29 13.33
CA GLN A 271 11.89 15.11 14.16
C GLN A 271 10.84 14.90 15.26
N ASP A 272 10.33 15.99 15.84
CA ASP A 272 9.33 15.95 16.91
C ASP A 272 7.91 15.65 16.42
N PHE A 273 7.66 15.67 15.11
CA PHE A 273 6.33 15.47 14.53
C PHE A 273 5.73 14.11 14.90
N ILE A 274 6.56 13.06 15.04
CA ILE A 274 6.10 11.72 15.40
C ILE A 274 5.32 11.70 16.72
N ASN A 275 5.65 12.58 17.66
CA ASN A 275 5.00 12.68 18.97
C ASN A 275 3.68 13.46 18.93
N LYS A 276 3.34 14.04 17.77
CA LYS A 276 2.10 14.81 17.56
C LYS A 276 1.00 13.95 16.92
N ILE A 277 1.34 12.79 16.37
CA ILE A 277 0.37 11.87 15.76
C ILE A 277 -0.32 11.10 16.89
N ALA A 278 -1.65 11.20 16.97
CA ALA A 278 -2.43 10.48 17.97
C ALA A 278 -2.51 8.98 17.62
N THR A 279 -2.72 8.15 18.65
CA THR A 279 -3.05 6.73 18.50
C THR A 279 -4.39 6.41 19.18
N GLU A 280 -4.81 5.15 19.14
CA GLU A 280 -5.99 4.67 19.85
C GLU A 280 -5.91 4.85 21.38
N ALA A 281 -4.71 5.12 21.92
CA ALA A 281 -4.50 5.42 23.34
C ALA A 281 -4.85 6.88 23.69
N GLU A 282 -4.71 7.80 22.74
CA GLU A 282 -4.96 9.22 22.96
C GLU A 282 -6.31 9.69 22.41
N ALA A 283 -6.83 9.06 21.36
CA ALA A 283 -8.09 9.44 20.75
C ALA A 283 -8.85 8.25 20.16
N GLN A 284 -10.09 8.05 20.62
CA GLN A 284 -11.01 7.03 20.09
C GLN A 284 -12.16 7.67 19.29
N THR A 285 -12.48 8.94 19.55
CA THR A 285 -13.46 9.71 18.78
C THR A 285 -12.82 10.92 18.09
N ILE A 286 -13.57 11.56 17.20
CA ILE A 286 -13.15 12.80 16.55
C ILE A 286 -12.94 13.93 17.56
N GLU A 287 -13.77 14.02 18.60
CA GLU A 287 -13.66 15.04 19.65
C GLU A 287 -12.38 14.87 20.46
N ASP A 288 -12.06 13.63 20.86
CA ASP A 288 -10.81 13.31 21.56
C ASP A 288 -9.59 13.68 20.68
N LEU A 289 -9.68 13.38 19.38
CA LEU A 289 -8.62 13.67 18.42
C LEU A 289 -8.40 15.18 18.33
N LEU A 290 -9.43 15.98 18.14
CA LEU A 290 -9.31 17.44 18.05
C LEU A 290 -8.67 18.03 19.32
N ALA A 291 -9.13 17.62 20.50
CA ALA A 291 -8.56 18.07 21.77
C ALA A 291 -7.07 17.69 21.91
N HIS A 292 -6.69 16.49 21.44
CA HIS A 292 -5.29 16.08 21.39
C HIS A 292 -4.46 16.96 20.45
N LEU A 293 -4.94 17.16 19.21
CA LEU A 293 -4.22 17.90 18.16
C LEU A 293 -3.98 19.36 18.55
N GLU A 294 -4.94 20.01 19.20
CA GLU A 294 -4.79 21.37 19.74
C GLU A 294 -3.70 21.42 20.82
N ARG A 295 -3.75 20.47 21.77
CA ARG A 295 -2.78 20.40 22.89
C ARG A 295 -1.35 20.21 22.40
N VAL A 296 -1.13 19.39 21.37
CA VAL A 296 0.20 19.14 20.79
C VAL A 296 0.58 20.14 19.70
N LYS A 297 -0.31 21.09 19.37
CA LYS A 297 -0.16 22.05 18.27
C LYS A 297 0.24 21.33 16.98
N HIS A 298 -0.64 20.44 16.54
CA HIS A 298 -0.43 19.67 15.33
C HIS A 298 -0.42 20.60 14.10
N PRO A 299 0.58 20.53 13.22
CA PRO A 299 0.73 21.47 12.10
C PRO A 299 -0.45 21.43 11.12
N ALA A 300 -1.12 20.29 10.97
CA ALA A 300 -2.30 20.18 10.11
C ALA A 300 -3.40 21.22 10.43
N LEU A 301 -3.53 21.64 11.70
CA LEU A 301 -4.54 22.62 12.10
C LEU A 301 -4.27 24.04 11.56
N GLU A 302 -3.02 24.34 11.19
CA GLU A 302 -2.59 25.65 10.68
C GLU A 302 -2.31 25.64 9.18
N MET A 303 -2.36 24.47 8.54
CA MET A 303 -2.19 24.34 7.09
C MET A 303 -3.46 24.81 6.35
N GLU A 304 -3.33 25.10 5.05
CA GLU A 304 -4.48 25.38 4.19
C GLU A 304 -5.57 24.29 4.33
N PRO A 305 -6.86 24.65 4.30
CA PRO A 305 -7.94 23.67 4.35
C PRO A 305 -7.82 22.59 3.28
N LEU A 306 -8.01 21.32 3.66
CA LEU A 306 -8.08 20.21 2.71
C LEU A 306 -9.32 20.27 1.81
N VAL A 307 -10.43 20.79 2.33
CA VAL A 307 -11.75 20.82 1.68
C VAL A 307 -12.43 22.16 1.92
#